data_AF-A0A7S4FDE1-F1
#
_entry.id   AF-A0A7S4FDE1-F1
#
_cell.length_a   1.000
_cell.length_b   1.000
_cell.length_c   1.000
_cell.angle_alpha   90.00
_cell.angle_beta   90.00
_cell.angle_gamma   90.00
#
_symmetry.space_group_name_H-M   'P 1'
#
loop_
_entity.id
_entity.type
_entity.pdbx_description
1 polymer ?
#
loop_
_entity_poly.entity_id
_entity_poly.type
_entity_poly.pdbx_seq_one_letter_code
_entity_poly.pdbx_strand_id
1 'polypeptide(L)'
;MQKAIQLSNAGRAARVLSSRWALGPARGLCTQQAKEVTVNLDKPFDLYLLEKGPAETATTTRDELLYYHELMYRMRRQEISADTLYKSRLVVGFCHLYDGQEAVAAGMK
;
A
#
# COMPACT_ATOMS: atom_id res chain seq x y z
N MET A 1 -45.51 9.85 -61.51
CA MET A 1 -44.78 11.01 -62.06
C MET A 1 -43.61 11.34 -61.14
N GLN A 2 -42.38 11.27 -61.67
CA GLN A 2 -41.13 12.00 -61.32
C GLN A 2 -40.58 11.84 -59.88
N LYS A 3 -39.46 11.09 -59.70
CA LYS A 3 -38.04 11.56 -59.60
C LYS A 3 -37.77 12.41 -58.35
N ALA A 4 -36.68 12.31 -57.60
CA ALA A 4 -35.54 11.41 -57.50
C ALA A 4 -34.81 11.84 -56.21
N ILE A 5 -34.21 10.89 -55.51
CA ILE A 5 -33.29 11.11 -54.39
C ILE A 5 -32.01 11.75 -54.94
N GLN A 6 -31.57 12.88 -54.38
CA GLN A 6 -30.15 13.25 -54.35
C GLN A 6 -29.80 13.91 -53.00
N LEU A 7 -28.92 13.21 -52.29
CA LEU A 7 -28.23 13.61 -51.07
C LEU A 7 -27.11 14.60 -51.41
N SER A 8 -27.01 15.71 -50.67
CA SER A 8 -25.70 16.28 -50.29
C SER A 8 -25.85 17.18 -49.06
N ASN A 9 -25.73 16.57 -47.87
CA ASN A 9 -25.59 17.32 -46.63
C ASN A 9 -24.17 17.90 -46.57
N ALA A 10 -24.04 19.19 -46.86
CA ALA A 10 -22.87 19.99 -46.53
C ALA A 10 -22.78 20.12 -44.99
N GLY A 11 -22.24 19.08 -44.36
CA GLY A 11 -22.08 18.97 -42.92
C GLY A 11 -20.69 19.43 -42.47
N ARG A 12 -20.67 20.59 -41.80
CA ARG A 12 -19.85 20.98 -40.64
C ARG A 12 -18.40 20.48 -40.58
N ALA A 13 -17.49 21.46 -40.61
CA ALA A 13 -16.08 21.37 -40.25
C ALA A 13 -15.79 20.35 -39.13
N ALA A 14 -15.09 19.28 -39.48
CA ALA A 14 -14.54 18.32 -38.54
C ALA A 14 -13.37 18.99 -37.78
N ARG A 15 -13.67 19.48 -36.58
CA ARG A 15 -12.67 19.91 -35.60
C ARG A 15 -11.91 18.65 -35.17
N VAL A 16 -10.67 18.52 -35.63
CA VAL A 16 -9.72 17.48 -35.23
C VAL A 16 -9.59 17.52 -33.70
N LEU A 17 -10.14 16.52 -33.01
CA LEU A 17 -9.90 16.28 -31.60
C LEU A 17 -8.45 15.80 -31.46
N SER A 18 -7.52 16.73 -31.35
CA SER A 18 -6.14 16.43 -30.99
C SER A 18 -6.15 15.78 -29.60
N SER A 19 -5.68 14.55 -29.55
CA SER A 19 -5.29 13.81 -28.35
C SER A 19 -4.33 14.66 -27.50
N ARG A 20 -4.89 15.39 -26.55
CA ARG A 20 -4.14 16.20 -25.59
C ARG A 20 -4.22 15.58 -24.20
N TRP A 21 -3.76 14.33 -24.11
CA TRP A 21 -3.16 13.84 -22.87
C TRP A 21 -1.83 14.59 -22.74
N ALA A 22 -1.91 15.85 -22.31
CA ALA A 22 -0.73 16.58 -21.90
C ALA A 22 -0.15 15.82 -20.72
N LEU A 23 0.95 15.10 -20.99
CA LEU A 23 1.91 14.65 -19.99
C LEU A 23 2.32 15.89 -19.19
N GLY A 24 1.60 16.16 -18.11
CA GLY A 24 2.05 17.09 -17.09
C GLY A 24 3.39 16.61 -16.54
N PRO A 25 4.21 17.52 -15.99
CA PRO A 25 5.49 17.13 -15.42
C PRO A 25 5.25 15.99 -14.43
N ALA A 26 5.87 14.85 -14.69
CA ALA A 26 5.93 13.77 -13.72
C ALA A 26 6.38 14.41 -12.41
N ARG A 27 5.53 14.36 -11.38
CA ARG A 27 5.90 14.83 -10.06
C ARG A 27 7.17 14.08 -9.70
N GLY A 28 8.30 14.77 -9.71
CA GLY A 28 9.56 14.26 -9.20
C GLY A 28 9.39 14.07 -7.70
N LEU A 29 8.78 12.96 -7.30
CA LEU A 29 8.71 12.53 -5.93
C LEU A 29 10.14 12.12 -5.55
N CYS A 30 10.83 13.05 -4.89
CA CYS A 30 11.97 12.85 -4.01
C CYS A 30 12.83 11.60 -4.31
N THR A 31 13.84 11.74 -5.15
CA THR A 31 14.86 10.71 -5.41
C THR A 31 15.97 10.66 -4.35
N GLN A 32 15.88 11.43 -3.28
CA GLN A 32 16.88 11.40 -2.22
C GLN A 32 16.57 10.28 -1.24
N GLN A 33 17.12 9.11 -1.53
CA GLN A 33 17.06 7.93 -0.69
C GLN A 33 17.98 8.15 0.52
N ALA A 34 17.40 8.39 1.70
CA ALA A 34 18.15 8.37 2.95
C ALA A 34 18.68 6.94 3.17
N LYS A 35 20.00 6.81 3.29
CA LYS A 35 20.67 5.49 3.42
C LYS A 35 20.41 4.85 4.77
N GLU A 36 20.33 5.65 5.83
CA GLU A 36 20.19 5.19 7.20
C GLU A 36 19.27 6.15 7.98
N VAL A 37 18.41 5.59 8.82
CA VAL A 37 17.42 6.26 9.65
C VAL A 37 17.56 5.73 11.07
N THR A 38 17.91 6.59 12.01
CA THR A 38 17.92 6.30 13.45
C THR A 38 16.53 6.52 14.02
N VAL A 39 15.95 5.48 14.63
CA VAL A 39 14.67 5.50 15.33
C VAL A 39 14.92 5.41 16.83
N ASN A 40 14.31 6.31 17.60
CA ASN A 40 14.33 6.27 19.06
C ASN A 40 13.11 5.49 19.57
N LEU A 41 13.32 4.62 20.55
CA LEU A 41 12.25 3.85 21.19
C LEU A 41 11.76 4.61 22.43
N ASP A 42 10.57 5.20 22.35
CA ASP A 42 10.03 6.07 23.41
C ASP A 42 9.71 5.33 24.73
N LYS A 43 9.57 4.00 24.68
CA LYS A 43 9.23 3.19 25.85
C LYS A 43 10.47 2.42 26.33
N PRO A 44 10.97 2.69 27.54
CA PRO A 44 12.06 1.91 28.12
C PRO A 44 11.58 0.48 28.42
N PHE A 45 12.52 -0.46 28.40
CA PHE A 45 12.26 -1.86 28.71
C PHE A 45 12.40 -2.09 30.21
N ASP A 46 11.40 -2.71 30.82
CA ASP A 46 11.48 -3.15 32.21
C ASP A 46 12.46 -4.33 32.34
N LEU A 47 13.48 -4.18 33.19
CA LEU A 47 14.51 -5.18 33.41
C LEU A 47 14.28 -5.91 34.73
N TYR A 48 14.40 -7.24 34.70
CA TYR A 48 14.38 -8.07 35.90
C TYR A 48 15.70 -8.83 36.01
N LEU A 49 16.46 -8.58 37.09
CA LEU A 49 17.77 -9.20 37.37
C LEU A 49 18.83 -9.03 36.26
N LEU A 50 18.76 -7.91 35.52
CA LEU A 50 19.73 -7.57 34.47
C LEU A 50 20.32 -6.18 34.73
N GLU A 51 21.64 -6.05 34.60
CA GLU A 51 22.34 -4.76 34.78
C GLU A 51 22.25 -3.87 33.53
N LYS A 52 22.05 -4.45 32.34
CA LYS A 52 22.01 -3.74 31.06
C LYS A 52 20.84 -4.23 30.21
N GLY A 53 20.09 -3.27 29.67
CA GLY A 53 18.97 -3.51 28.76
C GLY A 53 19.35 -3.45 27.28
N PRO A 54 18.40 -3.73 26.37
CA PRO A 54 18.60 -3.49 24.94
C PRO A 54 18.78 -2.00 24.65
N ALA A 55 19.37 -1.69 23.50
CA ALA A 55 19.58 -0.31 23.08
C ALA A 55 18.26 0.43 22.85
N GLU A 56 18.17 1.69 23.30
CA GLU A 56 17.00 2.55 23.13
C GLU A 56 16.91 3.18 21.72
N THR A 57 17.94 2.99 20.91
CA THR A 57 18.03 3.51 19.54
C THR A 57 18.31 2.38 18.56
N ALA A 58 17.62 2.41 17.42
CA ALA A 58 17.79 1.44 16.34
C ALA A 58 18.09 2.16 15.02
N THR A 59 19.15 1.75 14.33
CA THR A 59 19.46 2.19 12.98
C THR A 59 18.79 1.27 11.96
N THR A 60 18.05 1.83 11.03
CA THR A 60 17.31 1.09 9.99
C THR A 60 17.48 1.74 8.63
N THR A 61 17.33 0.96 7.57
CA THR A 61 17.32 1.49 6.20
C THR A 61 15.90 1.72 5.69
N ARG A 62 15.73 2.59 4.69
CA ARG A 62 14.41 2.83 4.06
C ARG A 62 13.79 1.54 3.52
N ASP A 63 14.61 0.69 2.91
CA ASP A 63 14.13 -0.51 2.23
C ASP A 63 13.66 -1.57 3.24
N GLU A 64 14.32 -1.67 4.40
CA GLU A 64 13.85 -2.50 5.52
C GLU A 64 12.53 -2.00 6.09
N LEU A 65 12.37 -0.69 6.30
CA LEU A 65 11.11 -0.13 6.80
C LEU A 65 9.95 -0.37 5.84
N LEU A 66 10.18 -0.22 4.54
CA LEU A 66 9.19 -0.53 3.51
C LEU A 66 8.84 -2.01 3.50
N TYR A 67 9.84 -2.89 3.61
CA TYR A 67 9.62 -4.32 3.71
C TYR A 67 8.75 -4.68 4.92
N TYR A 68 9.06 -4.16 6.10
CA TYR A 68 8.26 -4.40 7.31
C TYR A 68 6.83 -3.86 7.17
N HIS A 69 6.67 -2.67 6.60
CA HIS A 69 5.35 -2.10 6.34
C HIS A 69 4.52 -3.00 5.41
N GLU A 70 5.10 -3.43 4.28
CA GLU A 70 4.41 -4.32 3.34
C GLU A 70 4.06 -5.67 3.96
N LEU A 71 4.97 -6.25 4.74
CA LEU A 71 4.75 -7.52 5.42
C LEU A 71 3.61 -7.42 6.44
N MET A 72 3.66 -6.44 7.35
CA MET A 72 2.62 -6.23 8.35
C MET A 72 1.27 -5.89 7.70
N TYR A 73 1.27 -5.06 6.65
CA TYR A 73 0.05 -4.73 5.93
C TYR A 73 -0.58 -5.95 5.26
N ARG A 74 0.23 -6.80 4.61
CA ARG A 74 -0.25 -8.04 3.99
C ARG A 74 -0.85 -9.00 5.02
N MET A 75 -0.19 -9.17 6.16
CA MET A 75 -0.71 -9.99 7.28
C MET A 75 -2.08 -9.48 7.73
N ARG A 76 -2.23 -8.18 8.00
CA ARG A 76 -3.52 -7.56 8.35
C ARG A 76 -4.61 -7.84 7.30
N ARG A 77 -4.29 -7.70 6.01
CA ARG A 77 -5.27 -7.94 4.93
C ARG A 77 -5.69 -9.39 4.85
N GLN A 78 -4.77 -10.32 5.08
CA GLN A 78 -5.06 -11.75 5.14
C GLN A 78 -6.02 -12.07 6.30
N GLU A 79 -5.77 -11.56 7.50
CA GLU A 79 -6.64 -11.76 8.67
C GLU A 79 -8.06 -11.21 8.45
N ILE A 80 -8.19 -10.00 7.88
CA ILE A 80 -9.50 -9.41 7.54
C ILE A 80 -10.26 -10.28 6.52
N SER A 81 -9.55 -10.84 5.54
CA SER A 81 -10.16 -11.75 4.58
C SER A 81 -10.59 -13.07 5.24
N ALA A 82 -9.80 -13.59 6.18
CA ALA A 82 -10.14 -14.77 6.97
C ALA A 82 -11.38 -14.55 7.83
N ASP A 83 -11.52 -13.39 8.49
CA ASP A 83 -12.73 -12.99 9.23
C ASP A 83 -13.98 -12.97 8.31
N THR A 84 -13.82 -12.42 7.10
CA THR A 84 -14.92 -12.39 6.12
C THR A 84 -15.34 -13.80 5.69
N LEU A 85 -14.37 -14.69 5.43
CA LEU A 85 -14.61 -16.08 5.04
C LEU A 85 -15.17 -16.94 6.18
N TYR A 86 -14.81 -16.62 7.42
CA TYR A 86 -15.36 -17.27 8.61
C TYR A 86 -16.84 -16.90 8.78
N LYS A 87 -17.19 -15.61 8.63
CA LYS A 87 -18.57 -15.13 8.68
C LYS A 87 -19.45 -15.70 7.56
N SER A 88 -18.90 -15.91 6.37
CA SER A 88 -19.60 -16.56 5.25
C SER A 88 -19.70 -18.09 5.39
N ARG A 89 -19.17 -18.66 6.47
CA ARG A 89 -19.11 -20.11 6.75
C ARG A 89 -18.36 -20.94 5.70
N LEU A 90 -17.47 -20.29 4.94
CA LEU A 90 -16.54 -20.99 4.05
C LEU A 90 -15.38 -21.61 4.82
N VAL A 91 -14.97 -20.97 5.93
CA VAL A 91 -14.04 -21.54 6.91
C VAL A 91 -14.84 -22.02 8.12
N VAL A 92 -14.68 -23.29 8.48
CA VAL A 92 -15.36 -23.93 9.61
C VAL A 92 -14.34 -24.42 10.64
N GLY A 93 -14.74 -24.47 11.91
CA GLY A 93 -13.86 -24.84 13.02
C GLY A 93 -13.34 -23.60 13.76
N PHE A 94 -12.06 -23.60 14.13
CA PHE A 94 -11.45 -22.51 14.88
C PHE A 94 -10.75 -21.50 13.97
N CYS A 95 -10.88 -20.21 14.29
CA CYS A 95 -10.17 -19.13 13.61
C CYS A 95 -9.59 -18.18 14.68
N HIS A 96 -8.26 -18.21 14.85
CA HIS A 96 -7.56 -17.35 15.80
C HIS A 96 -6.83 -16.27 15.03
N LEU A 97 -7.37 -15.06 15.07
CA LEU A 97 -6.81 -13.90 14.39
C LEU A 97 -5.79 -13.22 15.31
N TYR A 98 -4.69 -12.73 14.73
CA TYR A 98 -3.66 -11.95 15.44
C TYR A 98 -3.61 -10.49 14.96
N ASP A 99 -4.73 -9.98 14.44
CA ASP A 99 -4.81 -8.61 13.96
C ASP A 99 -4.48 -7.61 15.08
N GLY A 100 -3.52 -6.73 14.83
CA GLY A 100 -2.95 -5.82 15.84
C GLY A 100 -1.67 -6.33 16.51
N GLN A 101 -1.23 -7.55 16.25
CA GLN A 101 0.02 -8.12 16.76
C GLN A 101 1.04 -8.41 15.64
N GLU A 102 0.89 -7.76 14.49
CA GLU A 102 1.74 -7.99 13.31
C GLU A 102 3.21 -7.67 13.56
N ALA A 103 3.48 -6.65 14.38
CA ALA A 103 4.84 -6.25 14.74
C ALA A 103 5.57 -7.33 15.55
N VAL A 104 4.84 -8.16 16.30
CA VAL A 104 5.44 -9.28 17.05
C VAL A 104 5.94 -10.34 16.06
N ALA A 105 5.07 -10.79 15.16
CA ALA A 105 5.42 -11.83 14.18
C ALA A 105 6.50 -11.36 13.18
N ALA A 106 6.45 -10.11 12.73
CA ALA A 106 7.44 -9.55 11.81
C ALA A 106 8.78 -9.18 12.50
N GLY A 107 8.73 -8.79 13.77
CA GLY A 107 9.88 -8.32 14.54
C GLY A 107 10.68 -9.43 15.21
N MET A 108 10.08 -10.60 15.46
CA MET A 108 10.79 -11.78 15.95
C MET A 108 11.58 -12.42 14.80
N LYS A 109 12.91 -12.35 14.89
CA LYS A 109 13.86 -12.99 13.97
C LYS A 109 14.86 -13.83 14.76
#